data_AF-A0A7I8BXU8-F1
#
_entry.id   AF-A0A7I8BXU8-F1
#
_cell.length_a   1.000
_cell.length_b   1.000
_cell.length_c   1.000
_cell.angle_alpha   90.00
_cell.angle_beta   90.00
_cell.angle_gamma   90.00
#
_symmetry.space_group_name_H-M   'P 1'
#
loop_
_entity.id
_entity.type
_entity.pdbx_description
1 polymer ?
#
loop_
_entity_poly.entity_id
_entity_poly.type
_entity_poly.pdbx_seq_one_letter_code
_entity_poly.pdbx_strand_id
1 'polypeptide(L)'
;MSAQRRQIAALSRAVSRRQRFEQDLRARLAQLVAARSPLVHSEAQARHHAAEREAQARSYRQRISAMMAGAEPFSIDTLTAIRLYADEVDRQYAAACDAVSAAQQALAAHDAVIAGARREIAKNRGRIDLCEKRIGALQRVLDGIAADAEDEDIEETALARLARG
;
A
#
# COMPACT_ATOMS: atom_id res chain seq x y z
N MET A 1 31.39 19.14 26.37
CA MET A 1 30.83 18.55 25.14
C MET A 1 30.22 19.68 24.31
N SER A 2 30.73 19.95 23.10
CA SER A 2 30.25 21.08 22.27
C SER A 2 28.77 20.93 21.91
N ALA A 3 28.08 22.06 21.66
CA ALA A 3 26.65 22.07 21.33
C ALA A 3 26.35 21.22 20.09
N GLN A 4 27.24 21.27 19.09
CA GLN A 4 27.18 20.48 17.86
C GLN A 4 27.28 18.97 18.14
N ARG A 5 28.19 18.53 19.04
CA ARG A 5 28.29 17.11 19.44
C ARG A 5 27.02 16.61 20.14
N ARG A 6 26.39 17.44 20.98
CA ARG A 6 25.08 17.11 21.59
C ARG A 6 23.98 16.99 20.55
N GLN A 7 23.95 17.89 19.56
CA GLN A 7 22.99 17.86 18.46
C GLN A 7 23.14 16.61 17.59
N ILE A 8 24.38 16.24 17.23
CA ILE A 8 24.67 14.99 16.51
C ILE A 8 24.13 13.79 17.31
N ALA A 9 24.47 13.68 18.59
CA ALA A 9 23.99 12.57 19.43
C ALA A 9 22.46 12.50 19.51
N ALA A 10 21.77 13.65 19.58
CA ALA A 10 20.31 13.70 19.56
C ALA A 10 19.72 13.23 18.22
N LEU A 11 20.28 13.69 17.10
CA LEU A 11 19.86 13.28 15.75
C LEU A 11 20.14 11.79 15.51
N SER A 12 21.30 11.27 15.89
CA SER A 12 21.63 9.84 15.77
C SER A 12 20.65 8.96 16.54
N ARG A 13 20.29 9.34 17.77
CA ARG A 13 19.24 8.62 18.52
C ARG A 13 17.88 8.68 17.82
N ALA A 14 17.56 9.81 17.18
CA ALA A 14 16.33 9.96 16.41
C ALA A 14 16.32 9.08 15.14
N VAL A 15 17.45 8.94 14.46
CA VAL A 15 17.64 7.99 13.34
C VAL A 15 17.43 6.55 13.83
N SER A 16 18.11 6.12 14.89
CA SER A 16 17.97 4.76 15.43
C SER A 16 16.53 4.43 15.85
N ARG A 17 15.79 5.40 16.42
CA ARG A 17 14.35 5.21 16.71
C ARG A 17 13.52 5.04 15.44
N ARG A 18 13.78 5.83 14.41
CA ARG A 18 13.05 5.74 13.13
C ARG A 18 13.38 4.49 12.33
N GLN A 19 14.60 3.98 12.42
CA GLN A 19 15.00 2.71 11.80
C GLN A 19 14.26 1.53 12.45
N ARG A 20 14.14 1.52 13.79
CA ARG A 20 13.32 0.52 14.49
C ARG A 20 11.85 0.62 14.08
N PHE A 21 11.30 1.83 14.08
CA PHE A 21 9.92 2.06 13.63
C PHE A 21 9.68 1.64 12.17
N GLU A 22 10.69 1.76 11.30
CA GLU A 22 10.58 1.27 9.92
C GLU A 22 10.39 -0.25 9.85
N GLN A 23 10.98 -1.02 10.77
CA GLN A 23 10.76 -2.46 10.84
C GLN A 23 9.30 -2.76 11.15
N ASP A 24 8.70 -2.04 12.10
CA ASP A 24 7.27 -2.16 12.43
C ASP A 24 6.38 -1.81 11.23
N LEU A 25 6.71 -0.72 10.53
CA LEU A 25 5.98 -0.31 9.31
C LEU A 25 6.06 -1.38 8.21
N ARG A 26 7.23 -1.99 8.01
CA ARG A 26 7.43 -3.06 7.02
C ARG A 26 6.69 -4.33 7.41
N ALA A 27 6.72 -4.71 8.69
CA ALA A 27 5.96 -5.86 9.19
C ALA A 27 4.46 -5.65 8.99
N ARG A 28 3.94 -4.46 9.31
CA ARG A 28 2.54 -4.10 9.05
C ARG A 28 2.20 -4.14 7.57
N LEU A 29 3.07 -3.61 6.69
CA LEU A 29 2.86 -3.69 5.25
C LEU A 29 2.80 -5.15 4.76
N ALA A 30 3.67 -6.02 5.27
CA ALA A 30 3.66 -7.43 4.91
C ALA A 30 2.34 -8.11 5.32
N GLN A 31 1.84 -7.83 6.53
CA GLN A 31 0.53 -8.31 6.98
C GLN A 31 -0.61 -7.83 6.08
N LEU A 32 -0.62 -6.55 5.70
CA LEU A 32 -1.62 -6.00 4.79
C LEU A 32 -1.56 -6.67 3.41
N VAL A 33 -0.37 -6.87 2.86
CA VAL A 33 -0.20 -7.56 1.57
C VAL A 33 -0.66 -9.01 1.65
N ALA A 34 -0.36 -9.73 2.74
CA ALA A 34 -0.85 -11.09 2.94
C ALA A 34 -2.39 -11.14 3.03
N ALA A 35 -3.00 -10.20 3.76
CA ALA A 35 -4.45 -10.08 3.90
C ALA A 35 -5.17 -9.71 2.59
N ARG A 36 -4.44 -9.24 1.57
CA ARG A 36 -5.01 -8.94 0.25
C ARG A 36 -5.42 -10.20 -0.52
N SER A 37 -4.67 -11.29 -0.37
CA SER A 37 -4.90 -12.54 -1.12
C SER A 37 -6.34 -13.09 -0.95
N PRO A 38 -6.88 -13.27 0.27
CA PRO A 38 -8.25 -13.74 0.43
C PRO A 38 -9.30 -12.79 -0.17
N LEU A 39 -9.06 -11.47 -0.17
CA LEU A 39 -9.97 -10.50 -0.79
C LEU A 39 -10.01 -10.64 -2.31
N VAL A 40 -8.84 -10.86 -2.94
CA VAL A 40 -8.76 -11.15 -4.38
C VAL A 40 -9.50 -12.45 -4.72
N HIS A 41 -9.35 -13.48 -3.88
CA HIS A 41 -10.05 -14.74 -4.08
C HIS A 41 -11.57 -14.58 -3.95
N SER A 42 -12.03 -13.85 -2.92
CA SER A 42 -13.45 -13.55 -2.71
C SER A 42 -14.05 -12.77 -3.88
N GLU A 43 -13.33 -11.78 -4.42
CA GLU A 43 -13.76 -11.01 -5.59
C GLU A 43 -13.89 -11.89 -6.84
N ALA A 44 -12.91 -12.77 -7.08
CA ALA A 44 -12.95 -13.73 -8.18
C ALA A 44 -14.11 -14.73 -8.04
N GLN A 45 -14.36 -15.24 -6.84
CA GLN A 45 -15.49 -16.13 -6.55
C GLN A 45 -16.84 -15.43 -6.79
N ALA A 46 -16.99 -14.18 -6.34
CA ALA A 46 -18.21 -13.41 -6.58
C ALA A 46 -18.45 -13.21 -8.08
N ARG A 47 -17.41 -12.88 -8.85
CA ARG A 47 -17.51 -12.75 -10.32
C ARG A 47 -17.90 -14.04 -10.99
N HIS A 48 -17.30 -15.16 -10.58
CA HIS A 48 -17.65 -16.48 -11.10
C HIS A 48 -19.12 -16.79 -10.84
N HIS A 49 -19.59 -16.58 -9.61
CA HIS A 49 -20.98 -16.82 -9.25
C HIS A 49 -21.95 -15.94 -10.06
N ALA A 50 -21.65 -14.65 -10.21
CA ALA A 50 -22.45 -13.75 -11.04
C ALA A 50 -22.52 -14.24 -12.50
N ALA A 51 -21.41 -14.71 -13.07
CA ALA A 51 -21.37 -15.24 -14.43
C ALA A 51 -22.21 -16.53 -14.58
N GLU A 52 -22.20 -17.42 -13.60
CA GLU A 52 -23.05 -18.62 -13.59
C GLU A 52 -24.54 -18.24 -13.59
N ARG A 53 -24.93 -17.27 -12.74
CA ARG A 53 -26.31 -16.77 -12.68
C ARG A 53 -26.73 -16.06 -13.94
N GLU A 54 -25.84 -15.28 -14.54
CA GLU A 54 -26.10 -14.62 -15.82
C GLU A 54 -26.35 -15.63 -16.95
N ALA A 55 -25.51 -16.67 -17.03
CA ALA A 55 -25.66 -17.73 -18.02
C ALA A 55 -26.99 -18.48 -17.85
N GLN A 56 -27.38 -18.75 -16.61
CA GLN A 56 -28.66 -19.39 -16.29
C GLN A 56 -29.85 -18.49 -16.68
N ALA A 57 -29.82 -17.20 -16.31
CA ALA A 57 -30.85 -16.24 -16.68
C ALA A 57 -30.98 -16.12 -18.21
N ARG A 58 -29.85 -16.06 -18.91
CA ARG A 58 -29.80 -16.00 -20.38
C ARG A 58 -30.40 -17.25 -21.01
N SER A 59 -30.13 -18.44 -20.47
CA SER A 59 -30.71 -19.70 -20.94
C SER A 59 -32.24 -19.69 -20.85
N TYR A 60 -32.81 -19.24 -19.73
CA TYR A 60 -34.26 -19.13 -19.59
C TYR A 60 -34.86 -18.11 -20.57
N ARG A 61 -34.22 -16.94 -20.73
CA ARG A 61 -34.64 -15.93 -21.72
C ARG A 61 -34.65 -16.48 -23.14
N GLN A 62 -33.59 -17.19 -23.53
CA GLN A 62 -33.49 -17.84 -24.84
C GLN A 62 -34.60 -18.87 -25.06
N ARG A 63 -34.89 -19.69 -24.05
CA ARG A 63 -35.95 -20.70 -24.13
C ARG A 63 -37.35 -20.10 -24.25
N ILE A 64 -37.62 -19.03 -23.51
CA ILE A 64 -38.86 -18.25 -23.66
C ILE A 64 -38.96 -17.70 -25.10
N SER A 65 -37.89 -17.08 -25.61
CA SER A 65 -37.87 -16.56 -26.98
C SER A 65 -38.08 -17.66 -28.03
N ALA A 66 -37.50 -18.85 -27.84
CA ALA A 66 -37.66 -19.97 -28.76
C ALA A 66 -39.11 -20.48 -28.81
N MET A 67 -39.79 -20.62 -27.67
CA MET A 67 -41.22 -20.98 -27.63
C MET A 67 -42.09 -19.91 -28.31
N MET A 68 -41.79 -18.61 -28.11
CA MET A 68 -42.55 -17.52 -28.71
C MET A 68 -42.33 -17.38 -30.22
N ALA A 69 -41.15 -17.77 -30.71
CA ALA A 69 -40.81 -17.77 -32.14
C ALA A 69 -41.23 -19.05 -32.87
N GLY A 70 -41.82 -20.03 -32.17
CA GLY A 70 -42.17 -21.33 -32.73
C GLY A 70 -40.99 -22.27 -32.99
N ALA A 71 -39.80 -21.94 -32.47
CA ALA A 71 -38.60 -22.77 -32.57
C ALA A 71 -38.58 -23.91 -31.53
N GLU A 72 -39.36 -23.80 -30.45
CA GLU A 72 -39.65 -24.87 -29.49
C GLU A 72 -41.17 -25.09 -29.38
N PRO A 73 -41.63 -26.32 -29.04
CA PRO A 73 -43.04 -26.59 -28.78
C PRO A 73 -43.60 -25.69 -27.69
N PHE A 74 -44.72 -25.01 -27.99
CA PHE A 74 -45.39 -24.15 -27.03
C PHE A 74 -46.27 -24.96 -26.08
N SER A 75 -46.14 -24.68 -24.78
CA SER A 75 -47.08 -25.10 -23.74
C SER A 75 -47.24 -23.96 -22.74
N ILE A 76 -48.49 -23.62 -22.41
CA ILE A 76 -48.79 -22.53 -21.48
C ILE A 76 -48.27 -22.81 -20.06
N ASP A 77 -48.34 -24.06 -19.62
CA ASP A 77 -47.85 -24.49 -18.30
C ASP A 77 -46.32 -24.40 -18.26
N THR A 78 -45.65 -24.89 -19.30
CA THR A 78 -44.18 -24.84 -19.43
C THR A 78 -43.69 -23.39 -19.49
N LEU A 79 -44.36 -22.52 -20.26
CA LEU A 79 -44.03 -21.10 -20.33
C LEU A 79 -44.19 -20.42 -18.97
N THR A 80 -45.27 -20.70 -18.26
CA THR A 80 -45.55 -20.12 -16.94
C THR A 80 -44.49 -20.54 -15.92
N ALA A 81 -44.14 -21.84 -15.89
CA ALA A 81 -43.09 -22.35 -15.02
C ALA A 81 -41.73 -21.70 -15.34
N ILE A 82 -41.33 -21.64 -16.61
CA ILE A 82 -40.05 -21.04 -17.01
C ILE A 82 -39.99 -19.55 -16.64
N ARG A 83 -41.08 -18.79 -16.78
CA ARG A 83 -41.13 -17.38 -16.37
C ARG A 83 -40.90 -17.19 -14.88
N LEU A 84 -41.55 -18.00 -14.03
CA LEU A 84 -41.34 -17.95 -12.58
C LEU A 84 -39.88 -18.24 -12.19
N TYR A 85 -39.27 -19.24 -12.83
CA TYR A 85 -37.85 -19.54 -12.61
C TYR A 85 -36.92 -18.45 -13.18
N ALA A 86 -37.25 -17.86 -14.32
CA ALA A 86 -36.49 -16.76 -14.90
C ALA A 86 -36.46 -15.55 -13.96
N ASP A 87 -37.61 -15.17 -13.40
CA ASP A 87 -37.72 -14.04 -12.46
C ASP A 87 -36.91 -14.29 -11.18
N GLU A 88 -36.92 -15.52 -10.65
CA GLU A 88 -36.08 -15.89 -9.50
C GLU A 88 -34.59 -15.83 -9.85
N VAL A 89 -34.17 -16.36 -11.00
CA VAL A 89 -32.76 -16.34 -11.40
C VAL A 89 -32.28 -14.93 -11.73
N ASP A 90 -33.11 -14.07 -12.32
CA ASP A 90 -32.78 -12.66 -12.52
C ASP A 90 -32.60 -11.93 -11.17
N ARG A 91 -33.43 -12.23 -10.14
CA ARG A 91 -33.21 -11.73 -8.77
C ARG A 91 -31.90 -12.23 -8.17
N GLN A 92 -31.57 -13.51 -8.35
CA GLN A 92 -30.30 -14.07 -7.87
C GLN A 92 -29.09 -13.49 -8.60
N TYR A 93 -29.21 -13.22 -9.90
CA TYR A 93 -28.18 -12.55 -10.68
C TYR A 93 -27.95 -11.11 -10.20
N ALA A 94 -29.03 -10.35 -9.95
CA ALA A 94 -28.91 -9.01 -9.40
C ALA A 94 -28.19 -9.01 -8.04
N ALA A 95 -28.56 -9.92 -7.13
CA ALA A 95 -27.88 -10.08 -5.84
C ALA A 95 -26.40 -10.49 -6.00
N ALA A 96 -26.07 -11.32 -7.00
CA ALA A 96 -24.68 -11.68 -7.29
C ALA A 96 -23.87 -10.47 -7.83
N CYS A 97 -24.48 -9.60 -8.64
CA CYS A 97 -23.85 -8.35 -9.09
C CYS A 97 -23.58 -7.38 -7.94
N ASP A 98 -24.50 -7.28 -6.97
CA ASP A 98 -24.30 -6.50 -5.74
C ASP A 98 -23.13 -7.07 -4.93
N ALA A 99 -23.04 -8.40 -4.80
CA ALA A 99 -21.94 -9.07 -4.13
C ALA A 99 -20.58 -8.82 -4.82
N VAL A 100 -20.54 -8.84 -6.16
CA VAL A 100 -19.34 -8.46 -6.93
C VAL A 100 -18.93 -7.02 -6.63
N SER A 101 -19.90 -6.09 -6.66
CA SER A 101 -19.65 -4.68 -6.39
C SER A 101 -19.10 -4.47 -4.98
N ALA A 102 -19.68 -5.15 -3.97
CA ALA A 102 -19.20 -5.12 -2.59
C ALA A 102 -17.78 -5.69 -2.46
N ALA A 103 -17.48 -6.82 -3.10
CA ALA A 103 -16.15 -7.43 -3.06
C ALA A 103 -15.09 -6.53 -3.73
N GLN A 104 -15.42 -5.88 -4.85
CA GLN A 104 -14.55 -4.92 -5.52
C GLN A 104 -14.28 -3.69 -4.66
N GLN A 105 -15.30 -3.16 -3.99
CA GLN A 105 -15.13 -2.04 -3.05
C GLN A 105 -14.24 -2.42 -1.87
N ALA A 106 -14.43 -3.61 -1.30
CA ALA A 106 -13.60 -4.11 -0.20
C ALA A 106 -12.12 -4.26 -0.63
N LEU A 107 -11.87 -4.83 -1.82
CA LEU A 107 -10.51 -4.95 -2.36
C LEU A 107 -9.88 -3.57 -2.63
N ALA A 108 -10.64 -2.64 -3.22
CA ALA A 108 -10.16 -1.29 -3.49
C ALA A 108 -9.85 -0.50 -2.20
N ALA A 109 -10.70 -0.62 -1.18
CA ALA A 109 -10.48 -0.02 0.13
C ALA A 109 -9.20 -0.57 0.79
N HIS A 110 -8.98 -1.88 0.71
CA HIS A 110 -7.77 -2.51 1.23
C HIS A 110 -6.50 -2.09 0.46
N ASP A 111 -6.59 -1.98 -0.86
CA ASP A 111 -5.50 -1.47 -1.69
C ASP A 111 -5.14 -0.01 -1.36
N ALA A 112 -6.13 0.81 -1.03
CA ALA A 112 -5.90 2.18 -0.54
C ALA A 112 -5.15 2.19 0.80
N VAL A 113 -5.45 1.26 1.71
CA VAL A 113 -4.74 1.08 2.99
C VAL A 113 -3.27 0.66 2.75
N ILE A 114 -3.03 -0.29 1.84
CA ILE A 114 -1.67 -0.69 1.43
C ILE A 114 -0.89 0.51 0.87
N ALA A 115 -1.51 1.29 -0.02
CA ALA A 115 -0.90 2.50 -0.58
C ALA A 115 -0.58 3.53 0.53
N GLY A 116 -1.47 3.69 1.52
CA GLY A 116 -1.24 4.50 2.70
C GLY A 116 -0.01 4.05 3.50
N ALA A 117 0.10 2.75 3.79
CA ALA A 117 1.25 2.18 4.51
C ALA A 117 2.58 2.40 3.76
N ARG A 118 2.58 2.24 2.42
CA ARG A 118 3.75 2.54 1.58
C ARG A 118 4.17 4.01 1.66
N ARG A 119 3.20 4.94 1.64
CA ARG A 119 3.48 6.38 1.82
C ARG A 119 4.09 6.68 3.18
N GLU A 120 3.62 6.05 4.25
CA GLU A 120 4.20 6.26 5.59
C GLU A 120 5.64 5.73 5.69
N ILE A 121 5.96 4.60 5.06
CA ILE A 121 7.35 4.13 4.95
C ILE A 121 8.21 5.16 4.21
N ALA A 122 7.74 5.65 3.06
CA ALA A 122 8.48 6.65 2.27
C ALA A 122 8.72 7.95 3.08
N LYS A 123 7.71 8.44 3.80
CA LYS A 123 7.85 9.60 4.70
C LYS A 123 8.86 9.35 5.81
N ASN A 124 8.85 8.17 6.43
CA ASN A 124 9.80 7.82 7.48
C ASN A 124 11.24 7.81 6.95
N ARG A 125 11.46 7.22 5.78
CA ARG A 125 12.77 7.23 5.09
C ARG A 125 13.24 8.64 4.80
N GLY A 126 12.39 9.50 4.22
CA GLY A 126 12.75 10.90 3.98
C GLY A 126 13.14 11.66 5.25
N ARG A 127 12.53 11.34 6.41
CA ARG A 127 12.91 11.91 7.71
C ARG A 127 14.26 11.37 8.22
N ILE A 128 14.58 10.09 7.97
CA ILE A 128 15.89 9.50 8.26
C ILE A 128 16.96 10.21 7.43
N ASP A 129 16.77 10.28 6.11
CA ASP A 129 17.71 10.90 5.18
C ASP A 129 18.01 12.36 5.56
N LEU A 130 16.98 13.11 5.96
CA LEU A 130 17.15 14.50 6.42
C LEU A 130 18.01 14.58 7.69
N CYS A 131 17.78 13.69 8.66
CA CYS A 131 18.58 13.64 9.89
C CYS A 131 20.03 13.26 9.59
N GLU A 132 20.26 12.26 8.75
CA GLU A 132 21.59 11.81 8.35
C GLU A 132 22.36 12.89 7.59
N LYS A 133 21.71 13.58 6.64
CA LYS A 133 22.29 14.75 5.96
C LYS A 133 22.70 15.84 6.95
N ARG A 134 21.85 16.11 7.96
CA ARG A 134 22.16 17.12 8.98
C ARG A 134 23.31 16.69 9.90
N ILE A 135 23.38 15.41 10.27
CA ILE A 135 24.50 14.86 11.03
C ILE A 135 25.80 15.06 10.25
N GLY A 136 25.83 14.66 8.98
CA GLY A 136 27.03 14.81 8.14
C GLY A 136 27.47 16.26 7.96
N ALA A 137 26.52 17.21 7.88
CA ALA A 137 26.85 18.63 7.82
C ALA A 137 27.47 19.14 9.13
N LEU A 138 26.95 18.71 10.28
CA LEU A 138 27.51 19.09 11.59
C LEU A 138 28.87 18.47 11.86
N GLN A 139 29.10 17.24 11.38
CA GLN A 139 30.40 16.58 11.44
C GLN A 139 31.45 17.36 10.65
N ARG A 140 31.15 17.72 9.39
CA ARG A 140 32.04 18.55 8.56
C ARG A 140 32.41 19.89 9.22
N VAL A 141 31.47 20.53 9.92
CA VAL A 141 31.77 21.76 10.68
C VAL A 141 32.72 21.49 11.83
N LEU A 142 32.52 20.38 12.57
CA LEU A 142 33.43 20.01 13.66
C LEU A 142 34.82 19.65 13.16
N ASP A 143 34.91 18.96 12.02
CA ASP A 143 36.18 18.58 11.40
C ASP A 143 36.93 19.82 10.91
N GLY A 144 36.22 20.81 10.34
CA GLY A 144 36.81 22.10 9.96
C GLY A 144 37.37 22.87 11.15
N ILE A 145 36.60 22.97 12.25
CA ILE A 145 37.08 23.63 13.49
C ILE A 145 38.32 22.93 14.05
N ALA A 146 38.41 21.60 13.95
CA ALA A 146 39.57 20.85 14.42
C ALA A 146 40.79 21.10 13.54
N ALA A 147 40.61 21.12 12.21
CA ALA A 147 41.69 21.44 11.26
C ALA A 147 42.22 22.86 11.46
N ASP A 148 41.32 23.85 11.60
CA ASP A 148 41.70 25.24 11.83
C ASP A 148 42.54 25.40 13.13
N ALA A 149 42.17 24.67 14.19
CA ALA A 149 42.91 24.69 15.45
C ALA A 149 44.29 24.01 15.34
N GLU A 150 44.40 22.92 14.57
CA GLU A 150 45.69 22.28 14.30
C GLU A 150 46.62 23.18 13.50
N ASP A 151 46.09 23.90 12.51
CA ASP A 151 46.85 24.87 11.71
C ASP A 151 47.37 26.04 12.58
N GLU A 152 46.54 26.59 13.47
CA GLU A 152 46.92 27.65 14.40
C GLU A 152 48.05 27.20 15.36
N ASP A 153 47.96 25.99 15.93
CA ASP A 153 49.01 25.40 16.78
C ASP A 153 50.34 25.21 16.01
N ILE A 154 50.28 24.83 14.73
CA ILE A 154 51.46 24.69 13.87
C ILE A 154 52.10 26.04 13.60
N GLU A 155 51.31 27.08 13.30
CA GLU A 155 51.80 28.43 13.08
C GLU A 155 52.45 29.01 14.34
N GLU A 156 51.81 28.88 15.51
CA GLU A 156 52.35 29.36 16.78
C GLU A 156 53.67 28.66 17.13
N THR A 157 53.76 27.34 16.93
CA THR A 157 55.00 26.61 17.17
C THR A 157 56.11 26.97 16.18
N ALA A 158 55.78 27.27 14.93
CA ALA A 158 56.74 27.78 13.94
C ALA A 158 57.26 29.18 14.32
N LEU A 159 56.37 30.09 14.72
CA LEU A 159 56.73 31.44 15.19
C LEU A 159 57.58 31.39 16.47
N ALA A 160 57.22 30.53 17.43
CA ALA A 160 57.96 30.36 18.68
C ALA A 160 59.37 29.77 18.47
N ARG A 161 59.60 29.04 17.37
CA ARG A 161 60.94 28.59 16.96
C ARG A 161 61.73 29.71 16.30
N LEU A 162 61.09 30.50 15.42
CA LEU A 162 61.71 31.63 14.75
C LEU A 162 62.14 32.74 15.74
N ALA A 163 61.37 32.97 16.80
CA ALA A 163 61.69 33.97 17.84
C ALA A 163 62.82 33.55 18.80
N ARG A 164 63.28 32.30 18.78
CA ARG A 164 64.36 31.77 19.63
C ARG A 164 65.68 31.55 18.89
N GLY A 165 65.69 31.69 17.56
CA GLY A 165 66.89 31.67 16.73
C GLY A 165 67.34 33.07 16.39
#